data_AF-A0A1D1XZU0-F1
#
_entry.id   AF-A0A1D1XZU0-F1
#
_cell.length_a   1.000
_cell.length_b   1.000
_cell.length_c   1.000
_cell.angle_alpha   90.00
_cell.angle_beta   90.00
_cell.angle_gamma   90.00
#
_symmetry.space_group_name_H-M   'P 1'
#
loop_
_entity.id
_entity.type
_entity.pdbx_description
1 polymer ?
#
loop_
_entity_poly.entity_id
_entity_poly.type
_entity_poly.pdbx_seq_one_letter_code
_entity_poly.pdbx_strand_id
1 'polypeptide(L)'
;TWFFWLLSTRPDVEKKILGEVSSVRLRHGSSAETFGLEELREMHYLHAAITESLRLYPPVALDTMTCAEDDVLPDGTFVGKGSFATYNAYAMGRMPAVWGEDCGEYRPERWVGEEGVFR
;
A
#
# COMPACT_ATOMS: atom_id res chain seq x y z
N THR A 1 -6.54 -3.60 -11.38
CA THR A 1 -6.24 -4.96 -11.90
C THR A 1 -5.54 -5.83 -10.85
N TRP A 2 -4.35 -5.47 -10.34
CA TRP A 2 -3.63 -6.30 -9.35
C TRP A 2 -4.40 -6.56 -8.05
N PHE A 3 -5.03 -5.54 -7.46
CA PHE A 3 -5.83 -5.69 -6.25
C PHE A 3 -6.92 -6.77 -6.39
N PHE A 4 -7.73 -6.70 -7.45
CA PHE A 4 -8.78 -7.70 -7.69
C PHE A 4 -8.23 -9.10 -7.98
N TRP A 5 -7.07 -9.20 -8.65
CA TRP A 5 -6.41 -10.49 -8.83
C TRP A 5 -5.94 -11.09 -7.49
N LEU A 6 -5.37 -10.27 -6.60
CA LEU A 6 -5.00 -10.70 -5.24
C LEU A 6 -6.24 -11.17 -4.46
N LEU A 7 -7.35 -10.43 -4.51
CA LEU A 7 -8.60 -10.86 -3.87
C LEU A 7 -9.13 -12.17 -4.43
N SER A 8 -9.08 -12.38 -5.75
CA SER A 8 -9.54 -13.63 -6.36
C SER A 8 -8.75 -14.87 -5.93
N THR A 9 -7.53 -14.68 -5.42
CA THR A 9 -6.68 -15.76 -4.88
C THR A 9 -6.69 -15.80 -3.35
N ARG A 10 -7.39 -14.86 -2.70
CA ARG A 10 -7.43 -14.69 -1.24
C ARG A 10 -8.85 -14.43 -0.71
N PRO A 11 -9.67 -15.49 -0.62
CA PRO A 11 -11.02 -15.40 -0.06
C PRO A 11 -11.04 -14.94 1.40
N ASP A 12 -9.96 -15.17 2.14
CA ASP A 12 -9.80 -14.74 3.53
C ASP A 12 -9.74 -13.21 3.66
N VAL A 13 -9.04 -12.53 2.74
CA VAL A 13 -8.94 -11.06 2.69
C VAL A 13 -10.24 -10.47 2.19
N GLU A 14 -10.80 -11.04 1.13
CA GLU A 14 -12.10 -10.62 0.59
C GLU A 14 -13.18 -10.67 1.69
N LYS A 15 -13.25 -11.77 2.45
CA LYS A 15 -14.22 -11.91 3.54
C LYS A 15 -14.04 -10.84 4.62
N LYS A 16 -12.80 -10.49 4.98
CA LYS A 16 -12.52 -9.43 5.97
C LYS A 16 -12.96 -8.06 5.45
N ILE A 17 -12.67 -7.75 4.19
CA ILE A 17 -13.12 -6.51 3.53
C ILE A 17 -14.66 -6.44 3.52
N LEU A 18 -15.34 -7.49 3.05
CA LEU A 18 -16.80 -7.51 3.00
C LEU A 18 -17.43 -7.40 4.40
N GLY A 19 -16.81 -8.01 5.41
CA GLY A 19 -17.22 -7.86 6.81
C GLY A 19 -17.10 -6.42 7.29
N GLU A 20 -15.97 -5.77 7.03
CA GLU A 20 -15.75 -4.36 7.36
C GLU A 20 -16.76 -3.44 6.65
N VAL A 21 -16.91 -3.60 5.35
CA VAL A 21 -17.84 -2.80 4.52
C VAL A 21 -19.27 -2.92 5.02
N SER A 22 -19.70 -4.14 5.37
CA SER A 22 -21.03 -4.39 5.94
C SER A 22 -21.20 -3.75 7.32
N SER A 23 -20.17 -3.85 8.17
CA SER A 23 -20.13 -3.25 9.50
C SER A 23 -20.25 -1.73 9.43
N VAL A 24 -19.51 -1.07 8.54
CA VAL A 24 -19.57 0.39 8.34
C VAL A 24 -20.98 0.81 7.93
N ARG A 25 -21.60 0.12 6.95
CA ARG A 25 -22.98 0.43 6.54
C ARG A 25 -23.97 0.36 7.70
N LEU A 26 -23.86 -0.68 8.53
CA LEU A 26 -24.74 -0.88 9.68
C LEU A 26 -24.58 0.24 10.72
N ARG A 27 -23.34 0.68 11.00
CA ARG A 27 -23.07 1.76 11.96
C ARG A 27 -23.65 3.10 11.52
N HIS A 28 -23.60 3.40 10.21
CA HIS A 28 -24.12 4.64 9.65
C HIS A 28 -25.63 4.58 9.34
N GLY A 29 -26.27 3.41 9.46
CA GLY A 29 -27.68 3.23 9.12
C GLY A 29 -27.99 3.53 7.64
N SER A 30 -26.96 3.51 6.78
CA SER A 30 -27.07 3.95 5.39
C SER A 30 -27.59 2.82 4.51
N SER A 31 -28.72 3.05 3.85
CA SER A 31 -29.21 2.21 2.75
C SER A 31 -28.76 2.73 1.39
N ALA A 32 -27.89 3.74 1.34
CA ALA A 32 -27.42 4.32 0.09
C ALA A 32 -26.60 3.29 -0.70
N GLU A 33 -26.65 3.40 -2.02
CA GLU A 33 -25.82 2.56 -2.89
C GLU A 33 -24.33 2.92 -2.75
N THR A 34 -24.04 4.19 -2.48
CA THR A 34 -22.68 4.75 -2.36
C THR A 34 -22.30 5.02 -0.91
N PHE A 35 -20.98 5.08 -0.67
CA PHE A 35 -20.40 5.46 0.62
C PHE A 35 -19.98 6.93 0.61
N GLY A 36 -20.28 7.64 1.70
CA GLY A 36 -19.76 8.96 1.98
C GLY A 36 -18.30 8.93 2.45
N LEU A 37 -17.69 10.12 2.56
CA LEU A 37 -16.29 10.23 2.95
C LEU A 37 -16.01 9.69 4.36
N GLU A 38 -16.88 9.96 5.33
CA GLU A 38 -16.70 9.48 6.70
C GLU A 38 -16.81 7.95 6.78
N GLU A 39 -17.73 7.35 6.03
CA GLU A 39 -17.83 5.88 5.92
C GLU A 39 -16.55 5.27 5.33
N LEU A 40 -16.02 5.87 4.25
CA LEU A 40 -14.78 5.38 3.62
C LEU A 40 -13.57 5.49 4.54
N ARG A 41 -13.50 6.50 5.42
CA ARG A 41 -12.41 6.66 6.40
C ARG A 41 -12.37 5.54 7.43
N GLU A 42 -13.50 4.92 7.71
CA GLU A 42 -13.61 3.78 8.64
C GLU A 42 -13.25 2.43 8.02
N MET A 43 -13.03 2.36 6.69
CA MET A 43 -12.66 1.13 5.98
C MET A 43 -11.15 0.86 6.06
N HIS A 44 -10.67 0.67 7.28
CA HIS A 44 -9.24 0.52 7.60
C HIS A 44 -8.61 -0.71 6.97
N TYR A 45 -9.28 -1.86 7.00
CA TYR A 45 -8.77 -3.11 6.44
C TYR A 45 -8.80 -3.09 4.90
N LEU A 46 -9.80 -2.48 4.28
CA LEU A 46 -9.80 -2.23 2.85
C LEU A 46 -8.60 -1.35 2.45
N HIS A 47 -8.36 -0.26 3.19
CA HIS A 47 -7.21 0.60 2.94
C HIS A 47 -5.89 -0.18 3.10
N ALA A 48 -5.76 -1.00 4.14
CA ALA A 48 -4.63 -1.90 4.35
C ALA A 48 -4.39 -2.84 3.16
N ALA A 49 -5.46 -3.44 2.62
CA ALA A 49 -5.38 -4.37 1.50
C ALA A 49 -5.00 -3.67 0.19
N ILE A 50 -5.48 -2.45 -0.04
CA ILE A 50 -5.08 -1.62 -1.20
C ILE A 50 -3.61 -1.22 -1.07
N THR A 51 -3.19 -0.71 0.09
CA THR A 51 -1.81 -0.28 0.34
C THR A 51 -0.82 -1.43 0.18
N GLU A 52 -1.15 -2.61 0.71
CA GLU A 52 -0.32 -3.81 0.52
C GLU A 52 -0.24 -4.24 -0.96
N SER A 53 -1.32 -4.04 -1.72
CA SER A 53 -1.32 -4.31 -3.16
C SER A 53 -0.40 -3.34 -3.88
N LEU A 54 -0.39 -2.07 -3.50
CA LEU A 54 0.48 -1.05 -4.09
C LEU A 54 1.95 -1.25 -3.71
N ARG A 55 2.24 -1.77 -2.51
CA ARG A 55 3.61 -2.13 -2.10
C ARG A 55 4.20 -3.21 -3.00
N LEU A 56 3.42 -4.28 -3.26
CA LEU A 56 3.88 -5.39 -4.09
C LEU A 56 3.71 -5.13 -5.59
N TYR A 57 2.70 -4.38 -5.99
CA TYR A 57 2.35 -4.15 -7.39
C TYR A 57 2.06 -2.66 -7.63
N PRO A 58 3.07 -1.79 -7.47
CA PRO A 58 2.90 -0.36 -7.70
C PRO A 58 2.55 -0.10 -9.18
N PRO A 59 1.66 0.87 -9.48
CA PRO A 59 1.35 1.26 -10.86
C PRO A 59 2.57 1.77 -11.63
N VAL A 60 3.51 2.43 -10.93
CA VAL A 60 4.79 2.89 -11.45
C VAL A 60 5.90 2.19 -10.67
N ALA A 61 6.58 1.24 -11.31
CA ALA A 61 7.59 0.41 -10.65
C ALA A 61 8.97 1.09 -10.53
N LEU A 62 9.31 1.93 -11.51
CA LEU A 62 10.58 2.66 -11.60
C LEU A 62 10.26 4.14 -11.77
N ASP A 63 10.87 4.97 -10.95
CA ASP A 63 10.72 6.43 -11.02
C ASP A 63 12.09 7.08 -11.04
N THR A 64 12.26 8.07 -11.90
CA THR A 64 13.55 8.66 -12.25
C THR A 64 13.49 10.17 -12.13
N MET A 65 14.44 10.73 -11.39
CA MET A 65 14.62 12.16 -11.21
C MET A 65 15.97 12.60 -11.79
N THR A 66 16.07 13.87 -12.14
CA THR A 66 17.33 14.50 -12.57
C THR A 66 17.87 15.38 -11.45
N CYS A 67 19.15 15.22 -11.11
CA CYS A 67 19.81 16.03 -10.09
C CYS A 67 19.93 17.49 -10.55
N ALA A 68 19.32 18.41 -9.81
CA ALA A 68 19.30 19.83 -10.15
C ALA A 68 20.66 20.50 -9.92
N GLU A 69 21.39 20.06 -8.89
CA GLU A 69 22.75 20.49 -8.54
C GLU A 69 23.53 19.26 -8.04
N ASP A 70 24.84 19.43 -7.83
CA ASP A 70 25.69 18.40 -7.23
C ASP A 70 25.23 18.07 -5.80
N ASP A 71 25.21 16.79 -5.44
CA ASP A 71 24.79 16.31 -4.12
C ASP A 71 25.59 15.07 -3.67
N VAL A 72 25.49 14.71 -2.40
CA VAL A 72 26.07 13.50 -1.80
C VAL A 72 24.99 12.76 -1.02
N LEU A 73 24.68 11.53 -1.44
CA LEU A 73 23.69 10.68 -0.78
C LEU A 73 24.13 10.31 0.64
N PRO A 74 23.20 9.86 1.51
CA PRO A 74 23.51 9.51 2.91
C PRO A 74 24.60 8.45 3.10
N ASP A 75 24.90 7.65 2.08
CA ASP A 75 25.96 6.63 2.08
C ASP A 75 27.33 7.17 1.61
N GLY A 76 27.42 8.47 1.29
CA GLY A 76 28.61 9.13 0.77
C GLY A 76 28.75 9.12 -0.75
N THR A 77 27.78 8.55 -1.48
CA THR A 77 27.81 8.52 -2.95
C THR A 77 27.60 9.91 -3.52
N PHE A 78 28.58 10.42 -4.28
CA PHE A 78 28.45 11.68 -5.02
C PHE A 78 27.54 11.52 -6.24
N VAL A 79 26.67 12.48 -6.47
CA VAL A 79 25.78 12.56 -7.63
C VAL A 79 25.89 13.95 -8.25
N GLY A 80 26.38 14.02 -9.48
CA GLY A 80 26.60 15.29 -10.17
C GLY A 80 25.32 15.88 -10.76
N LYS A 81 25.28 17.20 -10.91
CA LYS A 81 24.25 17.95 -11.63
C LYS A 81 23.96 17.32 -13.00
N GLY A 82 22.68 17.15 -13.31
CA GLY A 82 22.20 16.56 -14.56
C GLY A 82 22.21 15.03 -14.59
N SER A 83 22.76 14.36 -13.57
CA SER A 83 22.69 12.90 -13.45
C SER A 83 21.26 12.44 -13.20
N PHE A 84 20.92 11.23 -13.64
CA PHE A 84 19.67 10.57 -13.28
C PHE A 84 19.83 9.75 -12.00
N ALA A 85 18.88 9.94 -11.08
CA ALA A 85 18.69 9.09 -9.92
C ALA A 85 17.36 8.34 -10.07
N THR A 86 17.41 7.02 -10.07
CA THR A 86 16.24 6.14 -10.24
C THR A 86 16.06 5.28 -9.01
N TYR A 87 14.83 5.20 -8.49
CA TYR A 87 14.47 4.19 -7.49
C TYR A 87 13.46 3.19 -8.08
N ASN A 88 13.52 1.96 -7.58
CA ASN A 88 12.65 0.87 -8.01
C ASN A 88 11.68 0.50 -6.87
N ALA A 89 10.50 1.12 -6.85
CA ALA A 89 9.47 0.85 -5.85
C ALA A 89 9.07 -0.64 -5.81
N TYR A 90 9.04 -1.32 -6.97
CA TYR A 90 8.68 -2.74 -7.05
C TYR A 90 9.70 -3.64 -6.34
N ALA A 91 11.00 -3.37 -6.54
CA ALA A 91 12.08 -4.09 -5.90
C ALA A 91 12.18 -3.73 -4.42
N MET A 92 12.11 -2.43 -4.09
CA MET A 92 12.14 -1.94 -2.70
C MET A 92 10.99 -2.49 -1.86
N GLY A 93 9.81 -2.63 -2.46
CA GLY A 93 8.67 -3.31 -1.85
C GLY A 93 8.99 -4.75 -1.42
N ARG A 94 10.00 -5.41 -2.00
CA ARG A 94 10.39 -6.80 -1.70
C ARG A 94 11.77 -6.93 -1.05
N MET A 95 12.31 -5.86 -0.48
CA MET A 95 13.60 -5.90 0.21
C MET A 95 13.43 -6.37 1.66
N PRO A 96 14.07 -7.50 2.08
CA PRO A 96 14.02 -7.95 3.47
C PRO A 96 14.57 -6.92 4.45
N ALA A 97 15.58 -6.15 4.05
CA ALA A 97 16.16 -5.08 4.86
C ALA A 97 15.15 -3.96 5.22
N VAL A 98 14.08 -3.80 4.44
CA VAL A 98 13.04 -2.77 4.67
C VAL A 98 11.78 -3.39 5.28
N TRP A 99 11.39 -4.58 4.81
CA TRP A 99 10.08 -5.17 5.08
C TRP A 99 10.12 -6.46 5.92
N GLY A 100 11.30 -6.98 6.23
CA GLY A 100 11.50 -8.29 6.89
C GLY A 100 11.48 -9.47 5.92
N GLU A 101 11.76 -10.68 6.41
CA GLU A 101 11.84 -11.90 5.59
C GLU A 101 10.54 -12.24 4.85
N ASP A 102 9.41 -11.79 5.39
CA ASP A 102 8.08 -11.97 4.81
C ASP A 102 7.73 -10.90 3.75
N CYS A 103 8.72 -10.13 3.26
CA CYS A 103 8.52 -9.04 2.31
C CYS A 103 7.84 -9.48 0.99
N GLY A 104 7.97 -10.76 0.62
CA GLY A 104 7.31 -11.33 -0.56
C GLY A 104 5.84 -11.70 -0.34
N GLU A 105 5.39 -11.78 0.91
CA GLU A 105 4.01 -12.15 1.23
C GLU A 105 3.07 -10.97 1.04
N TYR A 106 1.88 -11.23 0.49
CA TYR A 106 0.78 -10.28 0.54
C TYR A 106 0.13 -10.40 1.92
N ARG A 107 0.33 -9.43 2.81
CA ARG A 107 -0.24 -9.46 4.17
C ARG A 107 -0.81 -8.08 4.55
N PRO A 108 -2.09 -7.79 4.25
CA PRO A 108 -2.74 -6.54 4.63
C PRO A 108 -2.60 -6.20 6.12
N GLU A 109 -2.54 -7.19 6.99
CA GLU A 109 -2.37 -7.03 8.44
C GLU A 109 -1.10 -6.26 8.81
N ARG A 110 -0.12 -6.16 7.90
CA ARG A 110 1.06 -5.29 8.08
C ARG A 110 0.70 -3.81 8.18
N TRP A 111 -0.48 -3.39 7.75
CA TRP A 111 -0.93 -2.00 7.82
C TRP A 111 -2.00 -1.79 8.88
N VAL A 112 -2.24 -2.77 9.74
CA VAL A 112 -3.28 -2.74 10.76
C VAL A 112 -2.62 -2.62 12.14
N GLY A 113 -2.98 -1.59 12.89
CA GLY A 113 -2.54 -1.36 14.27
C GLY A 113 -3.32 -2.19 15.30
N GLU A 114 -3.01 -1.99 16.58
CA GLU A 114 -3.57 -2.78 17.70
C GLU A 114 -5.10 -2.71 17.80
N GLU A 115 -5.70 -1.57 17.42
CA GLU A 115 -7.16 -1.37 17.45
C GLU A 115 -7.86 -1.75 16.15
N GLY A 116 -7.16 -2.39 15.20
CA GLY A 116 -7.71 -2.67 13.87
C GLY A 116 -7.71 -1.46 12.94
N VAL A 117 -7.10 -0.35 13.36
CA VAL A 117 -7.01 0.92 12.62
C VAL A 117 -5.85 0.87 11.63
N PHE A 118 -6.02 1.46 10.45
CA PHE A 118 -4.97 1.59 9.45
C PHE A 118 -3.83 2.47 9.98
N ARG A 119 -2.58 2.00 9.88
CA ARG A 119 -1.39 2.66 10.40
C ARG A 119 -0.52 3.27 9.31
#